data_AF-A0A1B6I7D7-F1
#
_entry.id   AF-A0A1B6I7D7-F1
#
_cell.length_a   1.000
_cell.length_b   1.000
_cell.length_c   1.000
_cell.angle_alpha   90.00
_cell.angle_beta   90.00
_cell.angle_gamma   90.00
#
_symmetry.space_group_name_H-M   'P 1'
#
loop_
_entity.id
_entity.type
_entity.pdbx_description
1 polymer ?
#
loop_
_entity_poly.entity_id
_entity_poly.type
_entity_poly.pdbx_seq_one_letter_code
_entity_poly.pdbx_strand_id
1 'polypeptide(L)'
;MATSSPVVLLANGQPVGGESPCFIIAEIGQNHQGNVSIAKDLILAAKQCGADCVKFQKSDLLEKFTSSALARPYLSTHSWGKTYGEHKAHLEFSDDEYGELKKYAQEIDILFTASGMDQVSITVLDSWGVPFIKIGSGDSDNILLIKKAAKLHRPLFISTACDFS
;
A
#
# COMPACT_ATOMS: atom_id res chain seq x y z
N MET A 1 -13.81 19.21 28.43
CA MET A 1 -14.23 19.55 27.06
C MET A 1 -14.07 18.28 26.23
N ALA A 2 -15.13 17.80 25.57
CA ALA A 2 -14.98 16.68 24.64
C ALA A 2 -14.13 17.18 23.46
N THR A 3 -12.90 16.71 23.35
CA THR A 3 -12.07 16.96 22.17
C THR A 3 -12.78 16.28 21.01
N SER A 4 -13.21 17.04 20.00
CA SER A 4 -13.71 16.46 18.75
C SER A 4 -12.66 15.50 18.22
N SER A 5 -13.07 14.29 17.84
CA SER A 5 -12.13 13.31 17.29
C SER A 5 -11.45 13.89 16.05
N PRO A 6 -10.14 13.70 15.87
CA PRO A 6 -9.40 14.29 14.76
C PRO A 6 -9.98 13.81 13.42
N VAL A 7 -9.97 14.71 12.44
CA VAL A 7 -10.41 14.45 11.05
C VAL A 7 -9.22 14.64 10.12
N VAL A 8 -8.99 13.68 9.25
CA VAL A 8 -8.05 13.78 8.12
C VAL A 8 -8.86 13.86 6.84
N LEU A 9 -8.53 14.81 5.96
CA LEU A 9 -9.10 14.86 4.62
C LEU A 9 -8.23 14.03 3.68
N LEU A 10 -8.84 13.08 2.97
CA LEU A 10 -8.20 12.41 1.84
C LEU A 10 -7.94 13.41 0.70
N ALA A 11 -7.08 13.07 -0.27
CA ALA A 11 -6.75 13.97 -1.37
C ALA A 11 -7.96 14.35 -2.26
N ASN A 12 -9.03 13.54 -2.24
CA ASN A 12 -10.32 13.83 -2.90
C ASN A 12 -11.29 14.66 -2.03
N GLY A 13 -10.88 15.10 -0.84
CA GLY A 13 -11.68 15.87 0.11
C GLY A 13 -12.57 15.04 1.04
N GLN A 14 -12.61 13.71 0.91
CA GLN A 14 -13.39 12.85 1.80
C GLN A 14 -12.83 12.90 3.24
N PRO A 15 -13.66 13.16 4.26
CA PRO A 15 -13.23 13.14 5.65
C PRO A 15 -13.11 11.70 6.18
N VAL A 16 -12.08 11.44 6.98
CA VAL A 16 -11.88 10.21 7.75
C VAL A 16 -11.66 10.57 9.21
N GLY A 17 -12.46 9.98 10.11
CA GLY A 17 -12.49 10.31 11.53
C GLY A 17 -13.63 11.26 11.91
N GLY A 18 -13.62 11.77 13.14
CA GLY A 18 -14.72 12.58 13.66
C GLY A 18 -16.02 11.78 13.79
N GLU A 19 -17.11 12.34 13.28
CA GLU A 19 -18.43 11.72 13.20
C GLU A 19 -18.66 10.97 11.86
N SER A 20 -17.64 10.91 11.00
CA SER A 20 -17.74 10.20 9.72
C SER A 20 -17.86 8.68 9.94
N PRO A 21 -18.52 7.94 9.04
CA PRO A 21 -18.51 6.48 9.08
C PRO A 21 -17.09 5.91 9.13
N CYS A 22 -16.96 4.71 9.70
CA CYS A 22 -15.68 4.00 9.71
C CYS A 22 -15.21 3.78 8.27
N PHE A 23 -13.99 4.22 7.97
CA PHE A 23 -13.38 4.04 6.65
C PHE A 23 -12.67 2.67 6.58
N ILE A 24 -13.18 1.78 5.74
CA ILE A 24 -12.76 0.39 5.64
C ILE A 24 -11.77 0.23 4.47
N ILE A 25 -10.55 -0.20 4.81
CA ILE A 25 -9.50 -0.52 3.83
C ILE A 25 -9.36 -2.04 3.73
N ALA A 26 -9.64 -2.60 2.55
CA ALA A 26 -9.35 -3.99 2.24
C ALA A 26 -7.87 -4.13 1.84
N GLU A 27 -7.07 -4.75 2.70
CA GLU A 27 -5.66 -5.06 2.41
C GLU A 27 -5.56 -6.25 1.44
N ILE A 28 -5.34 -5.95 0.17
CA ILE A 28 -5.00 -6.96 -0.84
C ILE A 28 -3.55 -7.40 -0.65
N GLY A 29 -2.65 -6.45 -0.33
CA GLY A 29 -1.25 -6.74 -0.07
C GLY A 29 -0.60 -7.49 -1.25
N GLN A 30 -0.14 -8.72 -1.00
CA GLN A 30 0.43 -9.61 -2.02
C GLN A 30 -0.43 -10.88 -2.26
N ASN A 31 -1.69 -10.89 -1.82
CA ASN A 31 -2.59 -12.05 -1.95
C ASN A 31 -2.96 -12.38 -3.42
N HIS A 32 -2.64 -11.47 -4.34
CA HIS A 32 -2.81 -11.63 -5.78
C HIS A 32 -1.77 -12.56 -6.43
N GLN A 33 -0.71 -12.96 -5.71
CA GLN A 33 0.28 -13.93 -6.21
C GLN A 33 0.93 -13.53 -7.54
N GLY A 34 1.17 -12.23 -7.76
CA GLY A 34 1.71 -11.72 -9.02
C GLY A 34 0.76 -11.77 -10.22
N ASN A 35 -0.53 -12.06 -10.02
CA ASN A 35 -1.50 -12.19 -11.09
C ASN A 35 -2.52 -11.04 -11.10
N VAL A 36 -2.55 -10.27 -12.19
CA VAL A 36 -3.46 -9.12 -12.37
C VAL A 36 -4.94 -9.53 -12.33
N SER A 37 -5.31 -10.68 -12.91
CA SER A 37 -6.69 -11.17 -12.88
C SER A 37 -7.14 -11.46 -11.46
N ILE A 38 -6.31 -12.14 -10.67
CA ILE A 38 -6.61 -12.40 -9.26
C ILE A 38 -6.71 -11.09 -8.48
N ALA A 39 -5.83 -10.11 -8.76
CA ALA A 39 -5.93 -8.79 -8.15
C ALA A 39 -7.27 -8.10 -8.48
N LYS A 40 -7.75 -8.15 -9.73
CA LYS A 40 -9.07 -7.61 -10.12
C LYS A 40 -10.22 -8.33 -9.41
N ASP A 41 -10.15 -9.65 -9.28
CA ASP A 41 -11.16 -10.43 -8.55
C ASP A 41 -11.21 -10.03 -7.07
N LEU A 42 -10.04 -9.82 -6.45
CA LEU A 42 -9.94 -9.33 -5.06
C LEU A 42 -10.47 -7.90 -4.91
N ILE A 43 -10.20 -7.02 -5.89
CA ILE A 43 -10.75 -5.65 -5.92
C ILE A 43 -12.28 -5.69 -5.98
N LEU A 44 -12.84 -6.52 -6.87
CA LEU A 44 -14.29 -6.67 -7.01
C LEU A 44 -14.92 -7.22 -5.74
N ALA A 45 -14.33 -8.25 -5.15
CA ALA A 45 -14.82 -8.83 -3.89
C ALA A 45 -14.81 -7.79 -2.75
N ALA A 46 -13.75 -6.99 -2.64
CA ALA A 46 -13.68 -5.91 -1.65
C ALA A 46 -14.81 -4.88 -1.82
N LYS A 47 -15.08 -4.45 -3.05
CA LYS A 47 -16.21 -3.54 -3.36
C LYS A 47 -17.56 -4.17 -3.01
N GLN A 48 -17.77 -5.43 -3.36
CA GLN A 48 -19.01 -6.16 -3.05
C GLN A 48 -19.24 -6.33 -1.54
N CYS A 49 -18.16 -6.45 -0.76
CA CYS A 49 -18.21 -6.48 0.70
C CYS A 49 -18.38 -5.10 1.35
N GLY A 50 -18.40 -4.02 0.57
CA GLY A 50 -18.60 -2.65 1.07
C GLY A 50 -17.33 -1.97 1.60
N ALA A 51 -16.14 -2.38 1.16
CA ALA A 51 -14.92 -1.64 1.46
C ALA A 51 -14.88 -0.28 0.74
N ASP A 52 -14.36 0.74 1.39
CA ASP A 52 -14.18 2.09 0.81
C ASP A 52 -12.95 2.16 -0.08
N CYS A 53 -11.92 1.38 0.26
CA CYS A 53 -10.63 1.42 -0.41
C CYS A 53 -9.96 0.04 -0.46
N VAL A 54 -9.31 -0.28 -1.57
CA VAL A 54 -8.38 -1.40 -1.70
C VAL A 54 -6.94 -0.92 -1.55
N LYS A 55 -6.10 -1.72 -0.88
CA LYS A 55 -4.71 -1.39 -0.62
C LYS A 55 -3.74 -2.49 -1.03
N PHE A 56 -2.72 -2.10 -1.80
CA PHE A 56 -1.60 -2.95 -2.22
C PHE A 56 -0.31 -2.60 -1.44
N GLN A 57 0.82 -3.21 -1.82
CA GLN A 57 2.15 -2.84 -1.35
C GLN A 57 3.03 -2.52 -2.55
N LYS A 58 3.63 -1.34 -2.60
CA LYS A 58 4.59 -0.96 -3.65
C LYS A 58 6.00 -0.98 -3.06
N SER A 59 6.88 -1.75 -3.68
CA SER A 59 8.32 -1.75 -3.38
C SER A 59 9.16 -1.51 -4.63
N ASP A 60 10.26 -0.78 -4.49
CA ASP A 60 11.43 -0.88 -5.35
C ASP A 60 12.41 -1.82 -4.65
N LEU A 61 12.71 -2.96 -5.26
CA LEU A 61 13.45 -4.01 -4.58
C LEU A 61 14.91 -3.63 -4.32
N LEU A 62 15.50 -2.80 -5.17
CA LEU A 62 16.90 -2.38 -5.06
C LEU A 62 17.08 -1.28 -4.01
N GLU A 63 16.10 -0.39 -3.88
CA GLU A 63 16.06 0.61 -2.81
C GLU A 63 15.75 -0.04 -1.46
N LYS A 64 14.81 -1.00 -1.43
CA LYS A 64 14.32 -1.58 -0.18
C LYS A 64 15.24 -2.62 0.43
N PHE A 65 15.94 -3.41 -0.38
CA PHE A 65 16.70 -4.56 0.10
C PHE A 65 18.16 -4.49 -0.34
N THR A 66 19.05 -4.96 0.53
CA THR A 66 20.45 -5.20 0.15
C THR A 66 20.56 -6.35 -0.85
N SER A 67 21.61 -6.34 -1.67
CA SER A 67 21.89 -7.45 -2.59
C SER A 67 22.00 -8.80 -1.88
N SER A 68 22.53 -8.83 -0.65
CA SER A 68 22.60 -10.05 0.17
C SER A 68 21.23 -10.55 0.63
N ALA A 69 20.30 -9.64 0.97
CA ALA A 69 18.94 -9.99 1.33
C ALA A 69 18.17 -10.56 0.13
N LEU A 70 18.35 -9.97 -1.06
CA LEU A 70 17.73 -10.45 -2.30
C LEU A 70 18.28 -11.82 -2.73
N ALA A 71 19.59 -12.05 -2.58
CA ALA A 71 20.24 -13.32 -2.91
C ALA A 71 19.97 -14.45 -1.91
N ARG A 72 19.36 -14.17 -0.76
CA ARG A 72 19.08 -15.16 0.28
C ARG A 72 18.20 -16.30 -0.28
N PRO A 73 18.58 -17.58 -0.10
CA PRO A 73 17.75 -18.71 -0.50
C PRO A 73 16.36 -18.65 0.14
N TYR A 74 15.33 -18.95 -0.64
CA TYR A 74 13.95 -18.93 -0.17
C TYR A 74 13.24 -20.24 -0.55
N LEU A 75 13.31 -21.22 0.37
CA LEU A 75 12.98 -22.62 0.13
C LEU A 75 11.54 -23.00 0.54
N SER A 76 10.66 -22.00 0.68
CA SER A 76 9.24 -22.24 0.98
C SER A 76 8.57 -22.95 -0.19
N THR A 77 7.64 -23.87 0.08
CA THR A 77 6.79 -24.50 -0.95
C THR A 77 5.87 -23.49 -1.65
N HIS A 78 5.65 -22.33 -1.02
CA HIS A 78 4.89 -21.21 -1.58
C HIS A 78 5.81 -20.14 -2.19
N SER A 79 7.07 -20.48 -2.45
CA SER A 79 8.00 -19.57 -3.11
C SER A 79 7.73 -19.54 -4.63
N TRP A 80 7.86 -18.35 -5.21
CA TRP A 80 7.80 -18.13 -6.66
C TRP A 80 9.21 -17.97 -7.25
N GLY A 81 10.24 -18.42 -6.53
CA GLY A 81 11.64 -18.35 -6.94
C GLY A 81 12.57 -19.13 -6.01
N LYS A 82 13.85 -19.23 -6.38
CA LYS A 82 14.91 -19.85 -5.57
C LYS A 82 15.43 -18.91 -4.49
N THR A 83 15.33 -17.61 -4.73
CA THR A 83 15.81 -16.56 -3.83
C THR A 83 14.66 -15.68 -3.34
N TYR A 84 14.88 -14.98 -2.23
CA TYR A 84 13.91 -14.04 -1.69
C TYR A 84 13.64 -12.90 -2.70
N GLY A 85 14.67 -12.46 -3.42
CA GLY A 85 14.53 -11.46 -4.48
C GLY A 85 13.65 -11.92 -5.62
N GLU A 86 13.82 -13.15 -6.14
CA GLU A 86 12.96 -13.71 -7.19
C GLU A 86 11.50 -13.79 -6.72
N HIS A 87 11.25 -14.26 -5.50
CA HIS A 87 9.91 -14.30 -4.92
C HIS A 87 9.29 -12.90 -4.80
N LYS A 88 10.05 -11.90 -4.32
CA LYS A 88 9.55 -10.52 -4.21
C LYS A 88 9.32 -9.89 -5.58
N ALA A 89 10.16 -10.17 -6.57
CA ALA A 89 10.02 -9.69 -7.94
C ALA A 89 8.77 -10.27 -8.61
N HIS A 90 8.47 -11.55 -8.39
CA HIS A 90 7.24 -12.15 -8.90
C HIS A 90 5.97 -11.49 -8.33
N LEU A 91 6.02 -11.05 -7.07
CA LEU A 91 4.88 -10.44 -6.39
C LEU A 91 4.79 -8.92 -6.57
N GLU A 92 5.77 -8.29 -7.18
CA GLU A 92 5.78 -6.84 -7.40
C GLU A 92 5.26 -6.56 -8.81
N PHE A 93 4.10 -5.92 -8.90
CA PHE A 93 3.57 -5.52 -10.19
C PHE A 93 4.43 -4.43 -10.84
N SER A 94 4.46 -4.43 -12.16
CA SER A 94 4.98 -3.32 -12.95
C SER A 94 4.08 -2.08 -12.84
N ASP A 95 4.60 -0.92 -13.24
CA ASP A 95 3.84 0.34 -13.23
C ASP A 95 2.60 0.26 -14.16
N ASP A 96 2.69 -0.46 -15.28
CA ASP A 96 1.57 -0.66 -16.21
C ASP A 96 0.46 -1.52 -15.57
N GLU A 97 0.84 -2.59 -14.87
CA GLU A 97 -0.12 -3.45 -14.16
C GLU A 97 -0.78 -2.71 -12.99
N TYR A 98 -0.03 -1.91 -12.23
CA TYR A 98 -0.62 -1.02 -11.23
C TYR A 98 -1.56 0.01 -11.86
N GLY A 99 -1.19 0.57 -13.02
CA GLY A 99 -2.06 1.46 -13.79
C GLY A 99 -3.37 0.80 -14.21
N GLU A 100 -3.31 -0.45 -14.67
CA GLU A 100 -4.48 -1.26 -15.02
C GLU A 100 -5.37 -1.52 -13.81
N LEU A 101 -4.80 -1.93 -12.67
CA LEU A 101 -5.55 -2.19 -11.43
C LEU A 101 -6.19 -0.93 -10.86
N LYS A 102 -5.48 0.20 -10.89
CA LYS A 102 -6.01 1.50 -10.48
C LYS A 102 -7.18 1.91 -11.37
N LYS A 103 -7.05 1.75 -12.69
CA LYS A 103 -8.14 2.06 -13.64
C LYS A 103 -9.36 1.19 -13.36
N TYR A 104 -9.16 -0.11 -13.16
CA TYR A 104 -10.25 -1.03 -12.83
C TYR A 104 -10.96 -0.65 -11.52
N ALA A 105 -10.20 -0.29 -10.47
CA ALA A 105 -10.79 0.20 -9.22
C ALA A 105 -11.64 1.47 -9.42
N GLN A 106 -11.19 2.40 -10.28
CA GLN A 106 -11.97 3.58 -10.65
C GLN A 106 -13.26 3.22 -11.42
N GLU A 107 -13.21 2.27 -12.34
CA GLU A 107 -14.38 1.83 -13.13
C GLU A 107 -15.50 1.25 -12.26
N ILE A 108 -15.14 0.57 -11.16
CA ILE A 108 -16.12 0.00 -10.21
C ILE A 108 -16.34 0.86 -8.96
N ASP A 109 -15.85 2.10 -8.97
CA ASP A 109 -16.05 3.09 -7.90
C ASP A 109 -15.52 2.66 -6.52
N ILE A 110 -14.28 2.17 -6.45
CA ILE A 110 -13.57 1.92 -5.18
C ILE A 110 -12.23 2.65 -5.15
N LEU A 111 -11.87 3.24 -4.00
CA LEU A 111 -10.60 3.94 -3.88
C LEU A 111 -9.43 2.97 -3.94
N PHE A 112 -8.34 3.39 -4.58
CA PHE A 112 -7.13 2.60 -4.74
C PHE A 112 -5.95 3.28 -4.05
N THR A 113 -5.19 2.53 -3.26
CA THR A 113 -3.91 3.01 -2.68
C THR A 113 -2.92 1.87 -2.48
N ALA A 114 -1.73 2.18 -1.96
CA ALA A 114 -0.76 1.19 -1.50
C ALA A 114 0.01 1.66 -0.27
N SER A 115 0.66 0.71 0.41
CA SER A 115 1.78 1.01 1.29
C SER A 115 3.03 1.32 0.47
N GLY A 116 3.66 2.47 0.71
CA GLY A 116 4.96 2.79 0.14
C GLY A 116 6.04 2.18 1.02
N MET A 117 6.75 1.18 0.49
CA MET A 117 7.67 0.37 1.30
C MET A 117 9.14 0.84 1.26
N ASP A 118 9.40 1.92 0.53
CA ASP A 118 10.70 2.56 0.34
C ASP A 118 10.50 3.95 -0.27
N GLN A 119 11.59 4.71 -0.37
CA GLN A 119 11.54 6.10 -0.82
C GLN A 119 11.13 6.26 -2.29
N VAL A 120 11.46 5.32 -3.17
CA VAL A 120 11.09 5.36 -4.59
C VAL A 120 9.60 5.11 -4.72
N SER A 121 9.11 4.06 -4.06
CA SER A 121 7.70 3.69 -4.02
C SER A 121 6.81 4.81 -3.51
N ILE A 122 7.23 5.55 -2.48
CA ILE A 122 6.47 6.72 -1.99
C ILE A 122 6.31 7.81 -3.05
N THR A 123 7.35 8.08 -3.83
CA THR A 123 7.28 9.06 -4.94
C THR A 123 6.40 8.56 -6.07
N VAL A 124 6.43 7.27 -6.38
CA VAL A 124 5.54 6.65 -7.38
C VAL A 124 4.08 6.74 -6.95
N LEU A 125 3.75 6.44 -5.70
CA LEU A 125 2.38 6.56 -5.20
C LEU A 125 1.86 8.01 -5.27
N ASP A 126 2.72 8.98 -5.01
CA ASP A 126 2.40 10.39 -5.15
C ASP A 126 2.10 10.78 -6.61
N SER A 127 2.94 10.33 -7.55
CA SER A 127 2.70 10.58 -8.99
C SER A 127 1.40 9.93 -9.49
N TRP A 128 0.99 8.82 -8.88
CA TRP A 128 -0.30 8.18 -9.18
C TRP A 128 -1.51 8.91 -8.61
N GLY A 129 -1.32 9.93 -7.77
CA GLY A 129 -2.46 10.67 -7.26
C GLY A 129 -3.31 9.88 -6.27
N VAL A 130 -2.73 8.93 -5.51
CA VAL A 130 -3.47 8.13 -4.52
C VAL A 130 -4.17 9.03 -3.48
N PRO A 131 -5.28 8.60 -2.85
CA PRO A 131 -6.01 9.43 -1.89
C PRO A 131 -5.22 9.68 -0.60
N PHE A 132 -4.32 8.78 -0.25
CA PHE A 132 -3.42 8.84 0.90
C PHE A 132 -2.28 7.84 0.71
N ILE A 133 -1.17 7.99 1.42
CA ILE A 133 -0.07 7.02 1.47
C ILE A 133 -0.12 6.26 2.80
N LYS A 134 -0.01 4.94 2.74
CA LYS A 134 0.13 4.10 3.93
C LYS A 134 1.61 3.83 4.22
N ILE A 135 1.99 3.90 5.50
CA ILE A 135 3.28 3.42 6.01
C ILE A 135 3.03 2.23 6.93
N GLY A 136 3.68 1.09 6.66
CA GLY A 136 3.54 -0.13 7.46
C GLY A 136 4.13 0.03 8.87
N SER A 137 3.76 -0.85 9.80
CA SER A 137 4.32 -0.80 11.16
C SER A 137 5.81 -1.15 11.21
N GLY A 138 6.32 -1.95 10.28
CA GLY A 138 7.76 -2.21 10.16
C GLY A 138 8.59 -0.99 9.74
N ASP A 139 7.93 0.11 9.35
CA ASP A 139 8.54 1.37 8.94
C ASP A 139 8.02 2.55 9.80
N SER A 140 7.37 2.29 10.94
CA SER A 140 6.79 3.35 11.77
C SER A 140 7.83 4.21 12.48
N ASP A 141 9.04 3.67 12.67
CA ASP A 141 10.22 4.37 13.18
C ASP A 141 11.18 4.81 12.06
N ASN A 142 10.84 4.56 10.79
CA ASN A 142 11.64 4.94 9.65
C ASN A 142 11.48 6.45 9.35
N ILE A 143 12.14 7.28 10.17
CA ILE A 143 12.02 8.74 10.12
C ILE A 143 12.39 9.32 8.75
N LEU A 144 13.32 8.70 8.02
CA LEU A 144 13.70 9.17 6.68
C LEU A 144 12.54 8.98 5.69
N LEU A 145 11.92 7.80 5.70
CA LEU A 145 10.77 7.48 4.86
C LEU A 145 9.58 8.40 5.22
N ILE A 146 9.27 8.55 6.51
CA ILE A 146 8.17 9.39 7.00
C ILE A 146 8.39 10.86 6.62
N LYS A 147 9.61 11.40 6.81
CA LYS A 147 9.93 12.78 6.41
C LYS A 147 9.79 12.99 4.89
N LYS A 148 10.18 12.01 4.08
CA LYS A 148 9.98 12.08 2.62
C LYS A 148 8.49 12.09 2.28
N ALA A 149 7.72 11.19 2.87
CA ALA A 149 6.27 11.11 2.66
C ALA A 149 5.56 12.42 3.05
N ALA A 150 5.92 13.00 4.19
CA ALA A 150 5.30 14.21 4.72
C ALA A 150 5.50 15.44 3.81
N LYS A 151 6.65 15.52 3.10
CA LYS A 151 6.95 16.60 2.16
C LYS A 151 6.10 16.59 0.89
N LEU A 152 5.40 15.48 0.61
CA LEU A 152 4.53 15.35 -0.55
C LEU A 152 3.14 15.95 -0.32
N HIS A 153 2.86 16.40 0.91
CA HIS A 153 1.56 16.99 1.30
C HIS A 153 0.35 16.09 1.03
N ARG A 154 0.62 14.79 0.90
CA ARG A 154 -0.36 13.71 0.80
C ARG A 154 -0.77 13.28 2.22
N PRO A 155 -2.04 12.99 2.50
CA PRO A 155 -2.44 12.42 3.78
C PRO A 155 -1.68 11.11 4.06
N LEU A 156 -1.23 10.93 5.30
CA LEU A 156 -0.45 9.77 5.72
C LEU A 156 -1.21 8.95 6.76
N PHE A 157 -1.25 7.63 6.56
CA PHE A 157 -1.79 6.68 7.52
C PHE A 157 -0.67 5.73 7.98
N ILE A 158 -0.21 5.89 9.21
CA ILE A 158 0.94 5.15 9.77
C ILE A 158 0.43 4.14 10.78
N SER A 159 0.84 2.87 10.64
CA SER A 159 0.51 1.83 11.64
C SER A 159 1.58 1.81 12.71
N THR A 160 1.23 1.53 13.97
CA THR A 160 2.15 1.67 15.12
C THR A 160 2.38 0.36 15.89
N ALA A 161 1.95 -0.79 15.35
CA ALA A 161 1.98 -2.07 16.07
C ALA A 161 3.39 -2.59 16.45
N CYS A 162 4.45 -2.09 15.80
CA CYS A 162 5.85 -2.47 16.08
C CYS A 162 6.63 -1.34 16.76
N ASP A 163 5.93 -0.31 17.25
CA ASP A 163 6.55 0.73 18.05
C ASP A 163 6.81 0.18 19.45
N PHE A 164 8.07 -0.10 19.76
CA PHE A 164 8.52 -0.60 21.07
C PHE A 164 9.01 0.53 21.99
N SER A 165 8.68 1.79 21.67
CA SER A 165 9.07 2.96 22.46
C SER A 165 8.25 3.17 23.73
#